data_AF-A0A819Z8R9-F1
#
_entry.id   AF-A0A819Z8R9-F1
#
_cell.length_a   1.000
_cell.length_b   1.000
_cell.length_c   1.000
_cell.angle_alpha   90.00
_cell.angle_beta   90.00
_cell.angle_gamma   90.00
#
_symmetry.space_group_name_H-M   'P 1'
#
loop_
_entity.id
_entity.type
_entity.pdbx_description
1 polymer ?
#
loop_
_entity_poly.entity_id
_entity_poly.type
_entity_poly.pdbx_seq_one_letter_code
_entity_poly.pdbx_strand_id
1 'polypeptide(L)'
;MHQICSSMFMNNEWLKLFQMPYELQYQFDRPITDIRQYGASFYLNLKSLCILANTTIQEYQNQFYDQQLISSDLMNRIEFEFKFNKTIDKLRRTISVDVIRMLEVTRGIMHGNQYVSAYFTNWQYQIRSDYRMPLYPIPSRPVLHGVDCSCAQSSQCFENAFFTDWYTDEIFFVPGMLIG
;
A
#
# COMPACT_ATOMS: atom_id res chain seq x y z
N MET A 1 5.28 17.33 -5.38
CA MET A 1 5.18 15.87 -5.61
C MET A 1 6.33 15.21 -4.88
N HIS A 2 6.12 14.06 -4.22
CA HIS A 2 7.18 13.38 -3.46
C HIS A 2 8.28 12.87 -4.40
N GLN A 3 9.55 12.97 -3.99
CA GLN A 3 10.72 12.60 -4.83
C GLN A 3 10.65 11.16 -5.34
N ILE A 4 10.07 10.24 -4.55
CA ILE A 4 9.93 8.84 -4.93
C ILE A 4 9.04 8.63 -6.17
N CYS A 5 8.05 9.51 -6.37
CA CYS A 5 7.09 9.41 -7.47
C CYS A 5 7.69 9.77 -8.84
N SER A 6 8.88 10.37 -8.86
CA SER A 6 9.65 10.68 -10.07
C SER A 6 10.97 9.91 -10.12
N SER A 7 11.16 8.94 -9.23
CA SER A 7 12.40 8.16 -9.13
C SER A 7 12.42 6.97 -10.09
N MET A 8 13.59 6.35 -10.22
CA MET A 8 13.75 5.10 -11.00
C MET A 8 12.84 3.97 -10.51
N PHE A 9 12.41 3.99 -9.25
CA PHE A 9 11.54 2.96 -8.66
C PHE A 9 10.14 2.92 -9.28
N MET A 10 9.71 3.99 -9.97
CA MET A 10 8.41 4.05 -10.65
C MET A 10 8.46 3.54 -12.10
N ASN A 11 9.66 3.23 -12.60
CA ASN A 11 9.89 2.73 -13.94
C ASN A 11 9.52 1.25 -14.05
N ASN A 12 8.91 0.86 -15.17
CA ASN A 12 8.62 -0.54 -15.47
C ASN A 12 9.89 -1.40 -15.55
N GLU A 13 11.03 -0.84 -15.97
CA GLU A 13 12.31 -1.56 -15.95
C GLU A 13 12.75 -1.96 -14.53
N TRP A 14 12.46 -1.12 -13.53
CA TRP A 14 12.70 -1.48 -12.13
C TRP A 14 11.80 -2.63 -11.68
N LEU A 15 10.52 -2.60 -12.07
CA LEU A 15 9.57 -3.66 -11.74
C LEU A 15 9.95 -5.01 -12.35
N LYS A 16 10.60 -5.02 -13.53
CA LYS A 16 11.09 -6.24 -14.17
C LYS A 16 12.15 -6.97 -13.35
N LEU A 17 12.90 -6.27 -12.48
CA LEU A 17 13.88 -6.92 -11.59
C LEU A 17 13.23 -7.89 -10.59
N PHE A 18 11.93 -7.74 -10.33
CA PHE A 18 11.15 -8.61 -9.46
C PHE A 18 10.33 -9.65 -10.23
N GLN A 19 10.42 -9.68 -11.57
CA GLN A 19 9.80 -10.72 -12.38
C GLN A 19 10.70 -11.95 -12.37
N MET A 20 10.50 -12.81 -11.37
CA MET A 20 11.20 -14.09 -11.33
C MET A 20 10.63 -15.01 -12.43
N PRO A 21 11.49 -15.73 -13.19
CA PRO A 21 11.02 -16.77 -14.09
C PRO A 21 10.16 -17.78 -13.32
N TYR A 22 8.99 -18.10 -13.88
CA TYR A 22 8.01 -19.01 -13.27
C TYR A 22 8.65 -20.34 -12.84
N GLU A 23 9.64 -20.85 -13.57
CA GLU A 23 10.32 -22.10 -13.23
C GLU A 23 11.11 -22.05 -11.91
N LEU A 24 11.62 -20.86 -11.52
CA LEU A 24 12.37 -20.66 -10.28
C LEU A 24 11.48 -20.32 -9.08
N GLN A 25 10.21 -19.99 -9.33
CA GLN A 25 9.25 -19.62 -8.28
C GLN A 25 8.74 -20.85 -7.50
N TYR A 26 8.66 -22.01 -8.14
CA TYR A 26 8.16 -23.25 -7.53
C TYR A 26 9.25 -24.22 -7.07
N GLN A 27 10.52 -23.97 -7.42
CA GLN A 27 11.62 -24.85 -7.03
C GLN A 27 12.12 -24.64 -5.59
N PHE A 28 11.73 -23.53 -4.95
CA PHE A 28 12.25 -23.17 -3.63
C PHE A 28 11.06 -22.82 -2.73
N ASP A 29 10.94 -23.49 -1.57
CA ASP A 29 10.06 -23.11 -0.46
C ASP A 29 10.53 -21.76 0.12
N ARG A 30 10.32 -20.68 -0.63
CA ARG A 30 10.80 -19.36 -0.26
C ARG A 30 9.93 -18.78 0.85
N PRO A 31 10.53 -18.18 1.88
CA PRO A 31 9.79 -17.45 2.89
C PRO A 31 8.89 -16.40 2.25
N ILE A 32 7.69 -16.18 2.80
CA ILE A 32 6.77 -15.12 2.37
C ILE A 32 7.37 -13.71 2.50
N THR A 33 8.52 -13.63 3.15
CA THR A 33 9.34 -12.46 3.42
C THR A 33 10.47 -12.22 2.42
N ASP A 34 10.56 -13.01 1.34
CA ASP A 34 11.50 -12.76 0.25
C ASP A 34 10.97 -11.73 -0.77
N ILE A 35 11.62 -10.56 -0.88
CA ILE A 35 11.17 -9.40 -1.69
C ILE A 35 10.97 -9.75 -3.15
N ARG A 36 11.58 -10.83 -3.64
CA ARG A 36 11.43 -11.23 -5.04
C ARG A 36 10.02 -11.74 -5.34
N GLN A 37 9.25 -12.13 -4.32
CA GLN A 37 7.87 -12.59 -4.50
C GLN A 37 6.85 -11.44 -4.64
N TYR A 38 7.08 -10.31 -3.96
CA TYR A 38 6.09 -9.22 -3.83
C TYR A 38 6.68 -7.82 -4.03
N GLY A 39 7.96 -7.70 -4.35
CA GLY A 39 8.66 -6.43 -4.54
C GLY A 39 8.05 -5.59 -5.67
N ALA A 40 7.72 -6.23 -6.81
CA ALA A 40 6.99 -5.56 -7.89
C ALA A 40 5.69 -4.90 -7.36
N SER A 41 4.96 -5.64 -6.54
CA SER A 41 3.68 -5.25 -5.97
C SER A 41 3.81 -4.08 -5.01
N PHE A 42 4.85 -4.06 -4.19
CA PHE A 42 5.15 -2.94 -3.30
C PHE A 42 5.35 -1.66 -4.11
N TYR A 43 6.18 -1.70 -5.15
CA TYR A 43 6.43 -0.54 -6.00
C TYR A 43 5.21 -0.15 -6.85
N LEU A 44 4.38 -1.12 -7.26
CA LEU A 44 3.09 -0.84 -7.90
C LEU A 44 2.11 -0.15 -6.95
N ASN A 45 2.02 -0.59 -5.68
CA ASN A 45 1.22 0.10 -4.67
C ASN A 45 1.72 1.52 -4.44
N LEU A 46 3.04 1.71 -4.34
CA LEU A 46 3.64 3.03 -4.21
C LEU A 46 3.33 3.92 -5.43
N LYS A 47 3.34 3.37 -6.64
CA LYS A 47 2.93 4.07 -7.87
C LYS A 47 1.46 4.46 -7.83
N SER A 48 0.58 3.57 -7.36
CA SER A 48 -0.83 3.87 -7.15
C SER A 48 -1.02 4.98 -6.12
N LEU A 49 -0.26 4.98 -5.02
CA LEU A 49 -0.28 6.07 -4.03
C LEU A 49 0.20 7.40 -4.62
N CYS A 50 1.21 7.39 -5.49
CA CYS A 50 1.65 8.58 -6.22
C CYS A 50 0.57 9.13 -7.17
N ILE A 51 -0.13 8.25 -7.89
CA ILE A 51 -1.25 8.63 -8.77
C ILE A 51 -2.40 9.18 -7.94
N LEU A 52 -2.76 8.50 -6.84
CA LEU A 52 -3.81 8.94 -5.92
C LEU A 52 -3.47 10.32 -5.35
N ALA A 53 -2.26 10.52 -4.84
CA ALA A 53 -1.82 11.81 -4.32
C ALA A 53 -1.93 12.93 -5.37
N ASN A 54 -1.54 12.66 -6.63
CA ASN A 54 -1.68 13.63 -7.70
C ASN A 54 -3.14 13.94 -8.03
N THR A 55 -3.98 12.91 -8.13
CA THR A 55 -5.41 13.04 -8.40
C THR A 55 -6.11 13.82 -7.29
N THR A 56 -5.83 13.49 -6.03
CA THR A 56 -6.33 14.21 -4.86
C THR A 56 -5.91 15.68 -4.92
N ILE A 57 -4.65 16.00 -5.19
CA ILE A 57 -4.22 17.41 -5.35
C ILE A 57 -5.02 18.12 -6.44
N GLN A 58 -5.25 17.48 -7.59
CA GLN A 58 -6.04 18.05 -8.70
C GLN A 58 -7.50 18.26 -8.30
N GLU A 59 -8.13 17.32 -7.60
CA GLU A 59 -9.50 17.46 -7.08
C GLU A 59 -9.62 18.63 -6.11
N TYR A 60 -8.67 18.77 -5.20
CA TYR A 60 -8.64 19.89 -4.26
C TYR A 60 -8.36 21.23 -4.95
N GLN A 61 -7.57 21.26 -6.03
CA GLN A 61 -7.40 22.46 -6.87
C GLN A 61 -8.71 22.85 -7.54
N ASN A 62 -9.45 21.89 -8.09
CA ASN A 62 -10.76 22.15 -8.70
C ASN A 62 -11.75 22.68 -7.66
N GLN A 63 -11.84 22.04 -6.48
CA GLN A 63 -12.66 22.53 -5.37
C GLN A 63 -12.26 23.94 -4.93
N PHE A 64 -10.96 24.27 -4.97
CA PHE A 64 -10.48 25.62 -4.66
C PHE A 64 -10.93 26.63 -5.72
N TYR A 65 -10.87 26.28 -7.01
CA TYR A 65 -11.37 27.14 -8.09
C TYR A 65 -12.89 27.31 -8.06
N ASP A 66 -13.63 26.31 -7.62
CA ASP A 66 -15.09 26.35 -7.45
C ASP A 66 -15.52 27.14 -6.21
N GLN A 67 -14.62 27.35 -5.24
CA GLN A 67 -14.89 28.30 -4.16
C GLN A 67 -14.94 29.70 -4.78
N GLN A 68 -16.10 30.35 -4.71
CA GLN A 68 -16.32 31.75 -5.09
C GLN A 68 -15.53 32.71 -4.18
N LEU A 69 -14.19 32.63 -4.20
CA LEU A 69 -13.29 33.59 -3.57
C LEU A 69 -13.29 34.92 -4.32
N ILE A 70 -13.74 34.89 -5.59
CA ILE A 70 -14.06 36.06 -6.42
C ILE A 70 -15.58 36.20 -6.41
N SER A 71 -16.08 37.09 -5.55
CA SER A 71 -17.48 37.51 -5.47
C SER A 71 -17.76 38.62 -6.47
N SER A 72 -19.04 38.84 -6.84
CA SER A 72 -19.49 40.08 -7.50
C SER A 72 -19.27 41.31 -6.64
N ASP A 73 -19.11 41.13 -5.33
CA ASP A 73 -18.74 42.16 -4.37
C ASP A 73 -17.22 42.26 -4.23
N LEU A 74 -16.71 43.50 -4.23
CA LEU A 74 -15.29 43.78 -4.11
C LEU A 74 -14.80 43.42 -2.69
N MET A 75 -14.31 42.19 -2.52
CA MET A 75 -13.73 41.74 -1.26
C MET A 75 -12.42 42.50 -1.02
N ASN A 76 -12.24 43.07 0.18
CA ASN A 76 -11.00 43.78 0.47
C ASN A 76 -9.83 42.77 0.54
N ARG A 77 -8.62 43.27 0.26
CA ARG A 77 -7.39 42.45 0.19
C ARG A 77 -7.13 41.63 1.45
N ILE A 78 -7.35 42.19 2.64
CA ILE A 78 -7.12 41.52 3.92
C ILE A 78 -8.07 40.34 4.07
N GLU A 79 -9.34 40.52 3.71
CA GLU A 79 -10.35 39.45 3.79
C GLU A 79 -10.07 38.35 2.76
N PHE A 80 -9.62 38.72 1.57
CA PHE A 80 -9.11 37.78 0.56
C PHE A 80 -7.92 36.96 1.05
N GLU A 81 -6.86 37.62 1.51
CA GLU A 81 -5.66 36.94 2.01
C GLU A 81 -5.99 36.03 3.21
N PHE A 82 -6.90 36.46 4.09
CA PHE A 82 -7.36 35.64 5.21
C PHE A 82 -8.10 34.38 4.75
N LYS A 83 -9.09 34.52 3.85
CA LYS A 83 -9.85 33.37 3.32
C LYS A 83 -8.94 32.43 2.53
N PHE A 84 -8.06 32.98 1.70
CA PHE A 84 -7.07 32.21 0.94
C PHE A 84 -6.18 31.36 1.85
N ASN A 85 -5.54 31.99 2.84
CA ASN A 85 -4.65 31.28 3.77
C ASN A 85 -5.40 30.22 4.58
N LYS A 86 -6.62 30.53 5.05
CA LYS A 86 -7.44 29.54 5.76
C LYS A 86 -7.80 28.33 4.90
N THR A 87 -8.13 28.54 3.62
CA THR A 87 -8.44 27.44 2.71
C THR A 87 -7.20 26.57 2.46
N ILE A 88 -6.03 27.17 2.21
CA ILE A 88 -4.77 26.44 2.04
C ILE A 88 -4.39 25.64 3.28
N ASP A 89 -4.51 26.23 4.46
CA ASP A 89 -4.19 25.56 5.73
C ASP A 89 -5.14 24.39 6.00
N LYS A 90 -6.43 24.55 5.71
CA LYS A 90 -7.41 23.46 5.82
C LYS A 90 -7.03 22.31 4.88
N LEU A 91 -6.76 22.63 3.61
CA LEU A 91 -6.40 21.67 2.59
C LEU A 91 -5.15 20.86 2.96
N ARG A 92 -4.09 21.53 3.46
CA ARG A 92 -2.87 20.86 3.94
C ARG A 92 -3.12 19.89 5.08
N ARG A 93 -4.04 20.21 5.99
CA ARG A 93 -4.37 19.36 7.14
C ARG A 93 -5.28 18.20 6.75
N THR A 94 -6.23 18.43 5.85
CA THR A 94 -7.26 17.44 5.52
C THR A 94 -6.74 16.35 4.58
N ILE A 95 -5.95 16.68 3.55
CA ILE A 95 -5.47 15.69 2.55
C ILE A 95 -4.78 14.50 3.21
N SER A 96 -3.78 14.76 4.05
CA SER A 96 -2.99 13.69 4.66
C SER A 96 -3.82 12.83 5.61
N VAL A 97 -4.71 13.46 6.39
CA VAL A 97 -5.56 12.76 7.37
C VAL A 97 -6.56 11.86 6.66
N ASP A 98 -7.21 12.34 5.60
CA ASP A 98 -8.23 11.58 4.90
C ASP A 98 -7.63 10.35 4.19
N VAL A 99 -6.45 10.51 3.58
CA VAL A 99 -5.74 9.39 2.93
C VAL A 99 -5.31 8.33 3.96
N ILE A 100 -4.72 8.74 5.09
CA ILE A 100 -4.31 7.80 6.14
C ILE A 100 -5.53 7.07 6.69
N ARG A 101 -6.60 7.81 6.99
CA ARG A 101 -7.85 7.24 7.50
C ARG A 101 -8.46 6.24 6.52
N MET A 102 -8.44 6.54 5.22
CA MET A 102 -8.92 5.60 4.20
C MET A 102 -8.11 4.30 4.21
N LEU A 103 -6.78 4.38 4.26
CA LEU A 103 -5.91 3.20 4.34
C LEU A 103 -6.15 2.37 5.62
N GLU A 104 -6.32 3.03 6.76
CA GLU A 104 -6.63 2.37 8.03
C GLU A 104 -7.97 1.66 8.00
N VAL A 105 -9.01 2.30 7.44
CA VAL A 105 -10.33 1.69 7.27
C VAL A 105 -10.26 0.49 6.34
N THR A 106 -9.57 0.60 5.19
CA THR A 106 -9.37 -0.53 4.27
C THR A 106 -8.67 -1.70 4.97
N ARG A 107 -7.59 -1.45 5.71
CA ARG A 107 -6.89 -2.47 6.49
C ARG A 107 -7.78 -3.09 7.56
N GLY A 108 -8.56 -2.27 8.27
CA GLY A 108 -9.50 -2.75 9.28
C GLY A 108 -10.59 -3.65 8.71
N ILE A 109 -11.15 -3.29 7.54
CA ILE A 109 -12.12 -4.12 6.82
C ILE A 109 -11.49 -5.44 6.39
N MET A 110 -10.28 -5.41 5.81
CA MET A 110 -9.58 -6.61 5.40
C MET A 110 -9.28 -7.55 6.56
N HIS A 111 -8.81 -6.98 7.68
CA HIS A 111 -8.55 -7.70 8.93
C HIS A 111 -9.81 -8.35 9.50
N GLY A 112 -10.86 -7.55 9.74
CA GLY A 112 -12.08 -8.01 10.40
C GLY A 112 -12.90 -9.01 9.58
N ASN A 113 -12.78 -8.99 8.25
CA ASN A 113 -13.51 -9.88 7.34
C ASN A 113 -12.66 -11.01 6.76
N GLN A 114 -11.42 -11.18 7.23
CA GLN A 114 -10.50 -12.22 6.75
C GLN A 114 -10.25 -12.15 5.23
N TYR A 115 -10.30 -10.93 4.66
CA TYR A 115 -10.01 -10.76 3.24
C TYR A 115 -8.53 -11.01 2.99
N VAL A 116 -8.28 -12.04 2.19
CA VAL A 116 -6.96 -12.43 1.71
C VAL A 116 -6.39 -11.33 0.83
N SER A 117 -5.23 -10.80 1.21
CA SER A 117 -4.47 -9.86 0.39
C SER A 117 -4.00 -10.55 -0.89
N ALA A 118 -3.76 -9.78 -1.94
CA ALA A 118 -3.36 -10.33 -3.24
C ALA A 118 -2.10 -11.21 -3.18
N TYR A 119 -1.26 -11.05 -2.15
CA TYR A 119 -0.01 -11.79 -1.94
C TYR A 119 -0.05 -12.69 -0.70
N PHE A 120 -1.25 -12.91 -0.14
CA PHE A 120 -1.45 -13.82 1.00
C PHE A 120 -0.59 -13.46 2.23
N THR A 121 -0.27 -12.17 2.39
CA THR A 121 0.58 -11.65 3.47
C THR A 121 -0.18 -11.49 4.78
N ASN A 122 -1.50 -11.30 4.74
CA ASN A 122 -2.33 -11.17 5.94
C ASN A 122 -3.09 -12.47 6.28
N TRP A 123 -3.71 -13.10 5.28
CA TRP A 123 -4.48 -14.33 5.37
C TRP A 123 -4.12 -15.23 4.19
N GLN A 124 -4.20 -16.54 4.38
CA GLN A 124 -3.90 -17.52 3.34
C GLN A 124 -5.03 -18.54 3.23
N TYR A 125 -5.33 -18.97 2.00
CA TYR A 125 -6.23 -20.09 1.79
C TYR A 125 -5.55 -21.40 2.23
N GLN A 126 -6.30 -22.23 2.94
CA GLN A 126 -5.91 -23.59 3.27
C GLN A 126 -6.44 -24.54 2.18
N ILE A 127 -5.68 -24.65 1.09
CA ILE A 127 -5.99 -25.58 0.00
C ILE A 127 -5.44 -26.95 0.39
N ARG A 128 -6.31 -27.93 0.63
CA ARG A 128 -5.90 -29.32 0.85
C ARG A 128 -5.75 -30.05 -0.47
N SER A 129 -4.73 -30.90 -0.58
CA SER A 129 -4.38 -31.65 -1.79
C SER A 129 -5.29 -32.84 -2.09
N ASP A 130 -6.25 -33.16 -1.20
CA ASP A 130 -7.27 -34.17 -1.42
C ASP A 130 -8.41 -33.62 -2.30
N TYR A 131 -8.11 -33.49 -3.59
CA TYR A 131 -9.00 -33.02 -4.66
C TYR A 131 -10.29 -33.85 -4.78
N ARG A 132 -11.30 -33.60 -3.93
CA ARG A 132 -12.72 -33.92 -4.17
C ARG A 132 -13.66 -32.97 -3.42
N MET A 133 -13.50 -31.65 -3.53
CA MET A 133 -14.45 -30.72 -2.88
C MET A 133 -14.75 -29.47 -3.72
N PRO A 134 -15.56 -29.57 -4.79
CA PRO A 134 -16.11 -28.39 -5.45
C PRO A 134 -17.23 -27.69 -4.64
N LEU A 135 -17.59 -28.17 -3.44
CA LEU A 135 -18.78 -27.69 -2.69
C LEU A 135 -18.50 -27.19 -1.26
N TYR A 136 -17.24 -27.14 -0.81
CA TYR A 136 -16.91 -26.67 0.53
C TYR A 136 -16.31 -25.27 0.51
N PRO A 137 -16.64 -24.40 1.50
CA PRO A 137 -15.97 -23.12 1.63
C PRO A 137 -14.46 -23.36 1.83
N ILE A 138 -13.64 -22.62 1.08
CA ILE A 138 -12.18 -22.68 1.20
C ILE A 138 -11.82 -22.00 2.52
N PRO A 139 -11.31 -22.73 3.52
CA PRO A 139 -10.97 -22.10 4.80
C PRO A 139 -9.75 -21.18 4.60
N SER A 140 -9.74 -20.06 5.31
CA SER A 140 -8.57 -19.18 5.43
C SER A 140 -7.96 -19.27 6.81
N ARG A 141 -6.64 -19.07 6.88
CA ARG A 141 -5.88 -18.95 8.13
C ARG A 141 -5.14 -17.61 8.19
N PRO A 142 -4.95 -17.02 9.38
CA PRO A 142 -4.12 -15.83 9.51
C PRO A 142 -2.65 -16.17 9.28
N VAL A 143 -1.91 -15.24 8.70
CA VAL A 143 -0.44 -15.27 8.68
C VAL A 143 0.09 -14.89 10.06
N LEU A 144 1.22 -15.51 10.42
CA LEU A 144 2.01 -15.13 11.58
C LEU A 144 3.26 -14.40 11.09
N HIS A 145 3.48 -13.19 11.59
CA HIS A 145 4.69 -12.41 11.36
C HIS A 145 5.51 -12.34 12.65
N GLY A 146 6.83 -12.55 12.54
CA GLY A 146 7.68 -12.70 13.72
C GLY A 146 7.25 -13.85 14.64
N VAL A 147 7.55 -13.72 15.94
CA VAL A 147 7.30 -14.79 16.92
C VAL A 147 5.85 -14.80 17.42
N ASP A 148 5.25 -13.62 17.63
CA ASP A 148 3.98 -13.50 18.36
C ASP A 148 2.93 -12.57 17.68
N CYS A 149 3.10 -12.20 16.40
CA CYS A 149 2.12 -11.34 15.74
C CYS A 149 1.23 -12.13 14.76
N SER A 150 -0.02 -12.36 15.15
CA SER A 150 -1.03 -12.96 14.28
C SER A 150 -1.89 -11.91 13.59
N CYS A 151 -2.03 -12.03 12.27
CA CYS A 151 -2.95 -11.20 11.49
C CYS A 151 -4.43 -11.44 11.81
N ALA A 152 -4.78 -12.44 12.63
CA ALA A 152 -6.12 -12.54 13.21
C ALA A 152 -6.32 -11.57 14.39
N GLN A 153 -5.26 -11.23 15.10
CA GLN A 153 -5.31 -10.42 16.32
C GLN A 153 -5.10 -8.93 16.04
N SER A 154 -4.27 -8.60 15.05
CA SER A 154 -3.95 -7.21 14.73
C SER A 154 -3.77 -7.00 13.22
N SER A 155 -4.26 -5.86 12.72
CA SER A 155 -3.97 -5.36 11.38
C SER A 155 -2.59 -4.68 11.27
N GLN A 156 -1.86 -4.61 12.38
CA GLN A 156 -0.51 -4.04 12.49
C GLN A 156 0.57 -5.13 12.61
N CYS A 157 0.26 -6.37 12.23
CA CYS A 157 1.28 -7.40 12.14
C CYS A 157 2.06 -7.22 10.85
N PHE A 158 3.36 -6.93 11.00
CA PHE A 158 4.26 -6.80 9.88
C PHE A 158 5.69 -7.21 10.27
N GLU A 159 6.48 -7.57 9.28
CA GLU A 159 7.90 -7.86 9.43
C GLU A 159 8.74 -7.26 8.30
N ASN A 160 10.06 -7.16 8.53
CA ASN A 160 10.97 -6.61 7.54
C ASN A 160 11.10 -7.55 6.34
N ALA A 161 10.99 -6.97 5.16
CA ALA A 161 11.27 -7.67 3.92
C ALA A 161 12.78 -7.91 3.76
N PHE A 162 13.16 -9.03 3.14
CA PHE A 162 14.55 -9.35 2.86
C PHE A 162 14.75 -10.02 1.49
N PHE A 163 15.98 -10.07 1.01
CA PHE A 163 16.37 -11.02 -0.03
C PHE A 163 17.38 -12.02 0.52
N THR A 164 17.27 -13.28 0.11
CA THR A 164 18.29 -14.30 0.40
C THR A 164 19.24 -14.49 -0.77
N ASP A 165 20.54 -14.53 -0.52
CA ASP A 165 21.49 -15.00 -1.54
C ASP A 165 21.27 -16.50 -1.79
N TRP A 166 21.30 -16.91 -3.06
CA TRP A 166 20.96 -18.28 -3.46
C TRP A 166 22.08 -19.29 -3.19
N TYR A 167 23.32 -18.79 -3.07
CA TYR A 167 24.52 -19.59 -2.91
C TYR A 167 24.98 -19.63 -1.46
N THR A 168 24.77 -18.55 -0.71
CA THR A 168 25.25 -18.44 0.68
C THR A 168 24.14 -18.55 1.72
N ASP A 169 22.86 -18.54 1.31
CA ASP A 169 21.69 -18.43 2.20
C ASP A 169 21.72 -17.18 3.11
N GLU A 170 22.57 -16.20 2.81
CA GLU A 170 22.66 -14.95 3.57
C GLU A 170 21.40 -14.11 3.39
N ILE A 171 20.89 -13.57 4.49
CA ILE A 171 19.68 -12.73 4.53
C ILE A 171 20.09 -11.26 4.53
N PHE A 172 19.56 -10.51 3.57
CA PHE A 172 19.75 -9.07 3.46
C PHE A 172 18.42 -8.35 3.62
N PHE A 173 18.25 -7.67 4.74
CA PHE A 173 17.05 -6.88 5.01
C PHE A 173 16.97 -5.64 4.13
N VAL A 174 15.76 -5.27 3.71
CA VAL A 174 15.47 -4.04 2.98
C VAL A 174 14.85 -3.03 3.94
N PRO A 175 15.60 -2.02 4.41
CA PRO A 175 15.09 -1.06 5.38
C PRO A 175 13.86 -0.32 4.87
N GLY A 176 12.82 -0.23 5.72
CA GLY A 176 11.59 0.50 5.41
C GLY A 176 10.60 -0.25 4.52
N MET A 177 10.94 -1.45 4.04
CA MET A 177 10.00 -2.32 3.33
C MET A 177 9.44 -3.35 4.30
N LEU A 178 8.15 -3.20 4.62
CA LEU A 178 7.42 -4.04 5.56
C LEU A 178 6.40 -4.92 4.84
N ILE A 179 6.15 -6.10 5.37
CA ILE A 179 5.19 -7.08 4.85
C ILE A 179 4.24 -7.45 5.97
N GLY A 180 2.95 -7.31 5.69
CA GLY A 180 1.84 -7.51 6.61
C GLY A 180 0.53 -7.19 5.94
#